data_AF-A0A158M7H0-F1
#
_entry.id   AF-A0A158M7H0-F1
#
_cell.length_a   1.000
_cell.length_b   1.000
_cell.length_c   1.000
_cell.angle_alpha   90.00
_cell.angle_beta   90.00
_cell.angle_gamma   90.00
#
_symmetry.space_group_name_H-M   'P 1'
#
loop_
_entity.id
_entity.type
_entity.pdbx_description
1 polymer ?
#
loop_
_entity_poly.entity_id
_entity_poly.type
_entity_poly.pdbx_seq_one_letter_code
_entity_poly.pdbx_strand_id
1 'polypeptide(L)'
;MVSHADLDHAGGVPAILAAMPVARYWSSFALPAWLAREQRLRERDGYALPAKLAMPLNLHECRAGLGWEMDGVRLRFLHPGPERALWPKGNNARSCVLLIEGVAHRALLPGDVAAAQESAWVADLPAVDVVLAPHHGSASSSSPALVAAARASHVIAQAGRFSRFGHPAAAAVRRWERAGATVWRTDRDGAVVVESGKSLQVSAWRQIRWDGFPLTEAGSPQQD
;
A
#
# COMPACT_ATOMS: atom_id res chain seq x y z
N MET A 1 1.18 -10.36 -0.38
CA MET A 1 -0.03 -9.92 -1.12
C MET A 1 0.39 -8.86 -2.11
N VAL A 2 -0.23 -8.83 -3.29
CA VAL A 2 -0.09 -7.75 -4.29
C VAL A 2 -1.49 -7.25 -4.61
N SER A 3 -1.75 -5.96 -4.42
CA SER A 3 -3.11 -5.40 -4.53
C SER A 3 -3.68 -5.53 -5.95
N HIS A 4 -2.92 -5.13 -6.97
CA HIS A 4 -3.29 -5.19 -8.39
C HIS A 4 -2.05 -5.22 -9.29
N ALA A 5 -2.30 -5.28 -10.60
CA ALA A 5 -1.31 -5.62 -11.61
C ALA A 5 -0.40 -4.48 -12.08
N ASP A 6 -0.55 -3.26 -11.55
CA ASP A 6 0.25 -2.11 -12.00
C ASP A 6 1.67 -2.20 -11.45
N LEU A 7 2.63 -1.62 -12.16
CA LEU A 7 4.06 -1.85 -11.91
C LEU A 7 4.56 -1.29 -10.58
N ASP A 8 3.94 -0.22 -10.09
CA ASP A 8 4.20 0.35 -8.76
C ASP A 8 3.67 -0.51 -7.61
N HIS A 9 2.92 -1.57 -7.91
CA HIS A 9 2.45 -2.57 -6.93
C HIS A 9 3.03 -3.96 -7.18
N ALA A 10 3.01 -4.42 -8.43
CA ALA A 10 3.43 -5.76 -8.84
C ALA A 10 4.87 -5.82 -9.40
N GLY A 11 5.48 -4.68 -9.75
CA GLY A 11 6.75 -4.65 -10.48
C GLY A 11 7.94 -5.26 -9.73
N GLY A 12 7.87 -5.34 -8.40
CA GLY A 12 8.86 -6.00 -7.55
C GLY A 12 8.68 -7.52 -7.41
N VAL A 13 7.56 -8.09 -7.85
CA VAL A 13 7.25 -9.52 -7.68
C VAL A 13 8.33 -10.43 -8.27
N PRO A 14 8.85 -10.22 -9.49
CA PRO A 14 9.90 -11.10 -10.03
C PRO A 14 11.16 -11.12 -9.16
N ALA A 15 11.55 -9.99 -8.56
CA ALA A 15 12.71 -9.92 -7.68
C ALA A 15 12.49 -10.76 -6.41
N ILE A 16 11.29 -10.70 -5.82
CA ILE A 16 10.94 -11.51 -4.64
C ILE A 16 10.95 -13.01 -4.97
N LEU A 17 10.33 -13.42 -6.09
CA LEU A 17 10.29 -14.83 -6.52
C LEU A 17 11.67 -15.39 -6.90
N ALA A 18 12.62 -14.53 -7.28
CA ALA A 18 13.99 -14.92 -7.52
C ALA A 18 14.82 -15.01 -6.23
N ALA A 19 14.50 -14.17 -5.24
CA ALA A 19 15.29 -14.05 -4.01
C ALA A 19 14.89 -15.05 -2.91
N MET A 20 13.62 -15.45 -2.83
CA MET A 20 13.16 -16.31 -1.74
C MET A 20 11.95 -17.20 -2.10
N PRO A 21 11.79 -18.36 -1.44
CA PRO A 21 10.58 -19.16 -1.55
C PRO A 21 9.35 -18.41 -1.02
N VAL A 22 8.25 -18.47 -1.77
CA VAL A 22 6.96 -17.88 -1.37
C VAL A 22 5.93 -18.98 -1.15
N ALA A 23 5.49 -19.16 0.10
CA ALA A 23 4.52 -20.19 0.45
C ALA A 23 3.09 -19.86 -0.03
N ARG A 24 2.68 -18.60 0.10
CA ARG A 24 1.33 -18.13 -0.26
C ARG A 24 1.41 -16.77 -0.96
N TYR A 25 0.71 -16.66 -2.07
CA TYR A 25 0.60 -15.42 -2.83
C TYR A 25 -0.88 -15.08 -3.04
N TRP A 26 -1.24 -13.84 -2.76
CA TRP A 26 -2.59 -13.30 -2.92
C TRP A 26 -2.55 -12.11 -3.85
N SER A 27 -3.44 -12.06 -4.85
CA SER A 27 -3.63 -10.87 -5.68
C SER A 27 -4.99 -10.83 -6.37
N SER A 28 -5.29 -9.73 -7.07
CA SER A 28 -6.51 -9.58 -7.87
C SER A 28 -6.33 -9.99 -9.35
N PHE A 29 -5.23 -10.65 -9.69
CA PHE A 29 -4.90 -11.04 -11.06
C PHE A 29 -4.18 -12.40 -11.11
N ALA A 30 -4.15 -13.00 -12.30
CA ALA A 30 -3.45 -14.27 -12.49
C ALA A 30 -1.94 -14.04 -12.64
N LEU A 31 -1.16 -14.36 -11.59
CA LEU A 31 0.29 -14.16 -11.56
C LEU A 31 1.03 -14.78 -12.76
N PRO A 32 0.78 -16.04 -13.18
CA PRO A 32 1.50 -16.62 -14.33
C PRO A 32 1.25 -15.85 -15.63
N ALA A 33 0.00 -15.43 -15.87
CA ALA A 33 -0.36 -14.67 -17.06
C ALA A 33 0.27 -13.26 -17.05
N TRP A 34 0.33 -12.64 -15.86
CA TRP A 34 1.01 -11.36 -15.68
C TRP A 34 2.51 -11.49 -15.92
N LEU A 35 3.19 -12.46 -15.31
CA LEU A 35 4.64 -12.70 -15.51
C LEU A 35 4.98 -12.92 -16.98
N ALA A 36 4.20 -13.76 -17.68
CA ALA A 36 4.42 -14.00 -19.11
C ALA A 36 4.24 -12.72 -19.95
N ARG A 37 3.29 -11.85 -19.60
CA ARG A 37 3.11 -10.54 -20.25
C ARG A 37 4.30 -9.62 -19.96
N GLU A 38 4.69 -9.50 -18.69
CA GLU A 38 5.78 -8.63 -18.28
C GLU A 38 7.12 -9.05 -18.88
N GLN A 39 7.38 -10.35 -18.99
CA GLN A 39 8.56 -10.87 -19.69
C GLN A 39 8.61 -10.36 -21.13
N ARG A 40 7.52 -10.54 -21.90
CA ARG A 40 7.45 -10.07 -23.30
C ARG A 40 7.64 -8.57 -23.44
N LEU A 41 7.07 -7.78 -22.53
CA LEU A 41 7.19 -6.32 -22.55
C LEU A 41 8.61 -5.86 -22.23
N ARG A 42 9.24 -6.46 -21.21
CA ARG A 42 10.60 -6.10 -20.80
C ARG A 42 11.64 -6.52 -21.82
N GLU A 43 11.49 -7.69 -22.43
CA GLU A 43 12.40 -8.18 -23.48
C GLU A 43 12.42 -7.21 -24.67
N ARG A 44 11.27 -6.64 -25.04
CA ARG A 44 11.17 -5.60 -26.07
C ARG A 44 11.97 -4.34 -25.71
N ASP A 45 12.04 -4.01 -24.43
CA ASP A 45 12.73 -2.82 -23.92
C ASP A 45 14.20 -3.12 -23.54
N GLY A 46 14.72 -4.32 -23.85
CA GLY A 46 16.10 -4.72 -23.59
C GLY A 46 16.37 -5.21 -22.17
N TYR A 47 15.33 -5.49 -21.38
CA TYR A 47 15.44 -6.00 -20.02
C TYR A 47 14.93 -7.44 -19.92
N ALA A 48 15.62 -8.27 -19.15
CA ALA A 48 15.15 -9.63 -18.86
C ALA A 48 14.62 -9.72 -17.42
N LEU A 49 13.58 -10.53 -17.20
CA LEU A 49 13.27 -11.00 -15.86
C LEU A 49 14.38 -11.95 -15.36
N PRO A 50 14.51 -12.16 -14.04
CA PRO A 50 15.43 -13.16 -13.51
C PRO A 50 15.22 -14.53 -14.17
N ALA A 51 16.32 -15.20 -14.55
CA ALA A 51 16.29 -16.45 -15.31
C ALA A 51 15.55 -17.61 -14.61
N LYS A 52 15.46 -17.56 -13.28
CA LYS A 52 14.73 -18.53 -12.47
C LYS A 52 13.81 -17.81 -11.49
N LEU A 53 12.51 -18.06 -11.63
CA LEU A 53 11.49 -17.60 -10.70
C LEU A 53 10.91 -18.81 -9.99
N ALA A 54 11.01 -18.84 -8.65
CA ALA A 54 10.35 -19.86 -7.85
C ALA A 54 8.87 -19.50 -7.73
N MET A 55 8.01 -20.18 -8.49
CA MET A 55 6.56 -19.93 -8.41
C MET A 55 6.04 -20.21 -6.99
N PRO A 56 5.13 -19.38 -6.46
CA PRO A 56 4.55 -19.61 -5.15
C PRO A 56 3.86 -20.97 -5.07
N LEU A 57 3.99 -21.64 -3.93
CA LEU A 57 3.34 -22.94 -3.67
C LEU A 57 1.82 -22.85 -3.78
N ASN A 58 1.24 -21.75 -3.28
CA ASN A 58 -0.20 -21.50 -3.33
C ASN A 58 -0.49 -20.11 -3.92
N LEU A 59 -1.27 -20.10 -5.00
CA LEU A 59 -1.76 -18.89 -5.66
C LEU A 59 -3.23 -18.70 -5.31
N HIS A 60 -3.56 -17.56 -4.72
CA HIS A 60 -4.90 -17.21 -4.32
C HIS A 60 -5.34 -15.88 -4.92
N GLU A 61 -6.65 -15.79 -5.19
CA GLU A 61 -7.29 -14.54 -5.53
C GLU A 61 -7.82 -13.87 -4.27
N CYS A 62 -7.54 -12.58 -4.11
CA CYS A 62 -8.19 -11.83 -3.05
C CYS A 62 -9.67 -11.65 -3.40
N ARG A 63 -10.53 -12.00 -2.43
CA ARG A 63 -11.99 -11.88 -2.51
C ARG A 63 -12.52 -11.49 -1.15
N ALA A 64 -13.49 -10.59 -1.12
CA ALA A 64 -14.16 -10.16 0.08
C ALA A 64 -14.64 -11.37 0.89
N GLY A 65 -14.36 -11.36 2.20
CA GLY A 65 -14.67 -12.47 3.11
C GLY A 65 -13.60 -13.55 3.20
N LEU A 66 -12.66 -13.63 2.26
CA LEU A 66 -11.47 -14.47 2.42
C LEU A 66 -10.46 -13.82 3.36
N GLY A 67 -9.72 -14.65 4.08
CA GLY A 67 -8.74 -14.20 5.04
C GLY A 67 -7.98 -15.36 5.66
N TRP A 68 -7.03 -15.03 6.51
CA TRP A 68 -6.31 -16.00 7.31
C TRP A 68 -5.88 -15.36 8.63
N GLU A 69 -5.51 -16.20 9.59
CA GLU A 69 -4.87 -15.76 10.82
C GLU A 69 -3.42 -16.26 10.85
N MET A 70 -2.53 -15.45 11.37
CA MET A 70 -1.12 -15.79 11.57
C MET A 70 -0.62 -15.06 12.80
N ASP A 71 -0.08 -15.82 13.76
CA ASP A 71 0.48 -15.29 15.01
C ASP A 71 -0.47 -14.35 15.78
N GLY A 72 -1.77 -14.70 15.80
CA GLY A 72 -2.82 -13.91 16.47
C GLY A 72 -3.22 -12.63 15.72
N VAL A 73 -2.73 -12.43 14.50
CA VAL A 73 -3.14 -11.34 13.60
C VAL A 73 -4.10 -11.88 12.56
N ARG A 74 -5.31 -11.31 12.50
CA ARG A 74 -6.31 -11.64 11.49
C ARG A 74 -6.17 -10.74 10.28
N LEU A 75 -6.07 -11.33 9.11
CA LEU A 75 -5.99 -10.65 7.82
C LEU A 75 -7.22 -11.01 7.00
N ARG A 76 -8.02 -10.02 6.59
CA ARG A 76 -9.24 -10.25 5.81
C ARG A 76 -9.37 -9.28 4.64
N PHE A 77 -9.81 -9.81 3.50
CA PHE A 77 -10.09 -9.00 2.32
C PHE A 77 -11.49 -8.40 2.40
N LEU A 78 -11.60 -7.12 2.06
CA LEU A 78 -12.88 -6.39 1.94
C LEU A 78 -13.32 -6.23 0.48
N HIS A 79 -12.37 -6.28 -0.45
CA HIS A 79 -12.57 -6.06 -1.87
C HIS A 79 -11.45 -6.76 -2.66
N PRO A 80 -11.69 -7.20 -3.91
CA PRO A 80 -12.94 -7.18 -4.67
C PRO A 80 -14.00 -8.15 -4.12
N GLY A 81 -15.27 -7.98 -4.51
CA GLY A 81 -16.38 -8.82 -4.04
C GLY A 81 -16.20 -10.33 -4.31
N PRO A 82 -17.02 -11.20 -3.70
CA PRO A 82 -16.84 -12.66 -3.78
C PRO A 82 -17.01 -13.22 -5.20
N GLU A 83 -17.87 -12.59 -6.01
CA GLU A 83 -18.18 -13.00 -7.38
C GLU A 83 -17.25 -12.36 -8.40
N ARG A 84 -16.27 -13.14 -8.88
CA ARG A 84 -15.26 -12.68 -9.86
C ARG A 84 -15.86 -12.13 -11.14
N ALA A 85 -16.98 -12.69 -11.62
CA ALA A 85 -17.66 -12.23 -12.82
C ALA A 85 -18.18 -10.78 -12.70
N LEU A 86 -18.43 -10.31 -11.47
CA LEU A 86 -18.95 -8.96 -11.18
C LEU A 86 -17.84 -7.95 -10.86
N TRP A 87 -16.57 -8.35 -10.92
CA TRP A 87 -15.47 -7.44 -10.59
C TRP A 87 -15.44 -6.25 -11.55
N PRO A 88 -15.20 -5.02 -11.03
CA PRO A 88 -15.10 -3.84 -11.86
C PRO A 88 -13.96 -3.96 -12.88
N LYS A 89 -14.04 -3.21 -13.97
CA LYS A 89 -12.95 -3.15 -14.96
C LYS A 89 -11.81 -2.24 -14.46
N GLY A 90 -10.59 -2.54 -14.89
CA GLY A 90 -9.38 -1.78 -14.53
C GLY A 90 -8.64 -2.37 -13.32
N ASN A 91 -7.32 -2.21 -13.28
CA ASN A 91 -6.48 -2.82 -12.27
C ASN A 91 -6.72 -2.19 -10.89
N ASN A 92 -6.73 -0.85 -10.81
CA ASN A 92 -6.95 -0.09 -9.57
C ASN A 92 -8.30 -0.45 -8.94
N ALA A 93 -9.36 -0.50 -9.75
CA ALA A 93 -10.70 -0.85 -9.29
C ALA A 93 -10.79 -2.29 -8.77
N ARG A 94 -9.87 -3.19 -9.12
CA ARG A 94 -9.79 -4.56 -8.62
C ARG A 94 -8.83 -4.74 -7.45
N SER A 95 -8.20 -3.66 -6.96
CA SER A 95 -7.20 -3.73 -5.88
C SER A 95 -7.68 -4.58 -4.72
N CYS A 96 -6.86 -5.50 -4.24
CA CYS A 96 -7.14 -6.16 -2.96
C CYS A 96 -7.17 -5.11 -1.85
N VAL A 97 -8.30 -4.97 -1.17
CA VAL A 97 -8.41 -4.17 0.07
C VAL A 97 -8.23 -5.13 1.24
N LEU A 98 -7.18 -4.94 2.01
CA LEU A 98 -6.85 -5.81 3.15
C LEU A 98 -7.03 -5.06 4.46
N LEU A 99 -7.84 -5.62 5.35
CA LEU A 99 -7.87 -5.24 6.76
C LEU A 99 -6.98 -6.18 7.56
N ILE A 100 -6.11 -5.59 8.37
CA ILE A 100 -5.23 -6.28 9.32
C ILE A 100 -5.73 -5.93 10.71
N GLU A 101 -6.02 -6.96 11.51
CA GLU A 101 -6.54 -6.84 12.86
C GLU A 101 -5.59 -7.56 13.81
N GLY A 102 -4.77 -6.77 14.51
CA GLY A 102 -3.96 -7.26 15.62
C GLY A 102 -4.75 -7.26 16.93
N VAL A 103 -4.07 -7.60 18.02
CA VAL A 103 -4.68 -7.66 19.36
C VAL A 103 -5.19 -6.29 19.83
N ALA A 104 -4.40 -5.23 19.62
CA ALA A 104 -4.71 -3.89 20.12
C ALA A 104 -5.03 -2.87 19.02
N HIS A 105 -4.53 -3.06 17.80
CA HIS A 105 -4.62 -2.08 16.73
C HIS A 105 -4.98 -2.73 15.39
N ARG A 106 -5.57 -1.95 14.48
CA ARG A 106 -5.93 -2.35 13.12
C ARG A 106 -5.29 -1.44 12.08
N ALA A 107 -4.98 -2.02 10.92
CA ALA A 107 -4.49 -1.30 9.76
C ALA A 107 -5.31 -1.65 8.50
N LEU A 108 -5.52 -0.66 7.64
CA LEU A 108 -6.20 -0.84 6.35
C LEU A 108 -5.24 -0.56 5.19
N LEU A 109 -5.15 -1.51 4.26
CA LEU A 109 -4.35 -1.42 3.04
C LEU A 109 -5.29 -1.52 1.84
N PRO A 110 -5.81 -0.37 1.35
CA PRO A 110 -6.85 -0.36 0.32
C PRO A 110 -6.33 -0.51 -1.11
N GLY A 111 -5.01 -0.51 -1.33
CA GLY A 111 -4.44 -0.42 -2.67
C GLY A 111 -4.93 0.85 -3.38
N ASP A 112 -5.32 0.74 -4.65
CA ASP A 112 -5.64 1.90 -5.48
C ASP A 112 -7.14 2.03 -5.77
N VAL A 113 -7.99 1.45 -4.92
CA VAL A 113 -9.44 1.66 -5.03
C VAL A 113 -9.79 3.14 -4.98
N ALA A 114 -10.75 3.54 -5.82
CA ALA A 114 -11.32 4.89 -5.79
C ALA A 114 -12.58 4.91 -4.93
N ALA A 115 -13.13 6.10 -4.69
CA ALA A 115 -14.36 6.30 -3.91
C ALA A 115 -15.54 5.40 -4.34
N ALA A 116 -15.64 5.07 -5.63
CA ALA A 116 -16.67 4.19 -6.17
C ALA A 116 -16.57 2.74 -5.66
N GLN A 117 -15.37 2.25 -5.35
CA GLN A 117 -15.16 0.92 -4.76
C GLN A 117 -15.20 0.98 -3.23
N GLU A 118 -14.79 2.10 -2.63
CA GLU A 118 -14.86 2.30 -1.18
C GLU A 118 -16.29 2.12 -0.65
N SER A 119 -17.29 2.68 -1.36
CA SER A 119 -18.70 2.59 -0.94
C SER A 119 -19.24 1.17 -0.74
N ALA A 120 -18.61 0.16 -1.35
CA ALA A 120 -19.06 -1.23 -1.25
C ALA A 120 -18.74 -1.90 0.10
N TRP A 121 -17.84 -1.33 0.90
CA TRP A 121 -17.38 -1.95 2.16
C TRP A 121 -17.18 -0.97 3.32
N VAL A 122 -17.22 0.34 3.10
CA VAL A 122 -17.02 1.34 4.17
C VAL A 122 -18.08 1.29 5.27
N ALA A 123 -19.29 0.81 4.97
CA ALA A 123 -20.36 0.70 5.96
C ALA A 123 -20.05 -0.34 7.05
N ASP A 124 -19.31 -1.39 6.69
CA ASP A 124 -18.92 -2.49 7.58
C ASP A 124 -17.45 -2.37 8.05
N LEU A 125 -16.81 -1.24 7.76
CA LEU A 125 -15.43 -0.98 8.14
C LEU A 125 -15.38 -0.63 9.64
N PRO A 126 -14.69 -1.43 10.49
CA PRO A 126 -14.44 -1.03 11.86
C PRO A 126 -13.46 0.16 11.88
N ALA A 127 -13.45 0.90 12.99
CA ALA A 127 -12.39 1.89 13.20
C ALA A 127 -11.01 1.20 13.14
N VAL A 128 -10.08 1.86 12.46
CA VAL A 128 -8.69 1.43 12.29
C VAL A 128 -7.76 2.52 12.77
N ASP A 129 -6.54 2.16 13.15
CA ASP A 129 -5.56 3.11 13.67
C ASP A 129 -4.68 3.67 12.54
N VAL A 130 -4.41 2.84 11.52
CA VAL A 130 -3.51 3.13 10.41
C VAL A 130 -4.21 2.88 9.07
N VAL A 131 -4.08 3.82 8.15
CA VAL A 131 -4.52 3.64 6.75
C VAL A 131 -3.35 3.92 5.82
N LEU A 132 -3.08 3.01 4.88
CA LEU A 132 -2.31 3.34 3.68
C LEU A 132 -3.22 4.16 2.77
N ALA A 133 -2.84 5.40 2.43
CA ALA A 133 -3.69 6.29 1.66
C ALA A 133 -4.01 5.65 0.30
N PRO A 134 -5.29 5.37 -0.02
CA PRO A 134 -5.61 4.67 -1.24
C PRO A 134 -5.11 5.42 -2.47
N HIS A 135 -4.55 4.69 -3.43
CA HIS A 135 -4.05 5.23 -4.69
C HIS A 135 -3.04 6.37 -4.45
N HIS A 136 -2.07 6.13 -3.57
CA HIS A 136 -1.02 7.08 -3.20
C HIS A 136 -1.54 8.40 -2.60
N GLY A 137 -2.82 8.45 -2.20
CA GLY A 137 -3.50 9.68 -1.78
C GLY A 137 -4.08 10.50 -2.94
N SER A 138 -4.53 9.85 -4.02
CA SER A 138 -5.24 10.50 -5.13
C SER A 138 -6.47 11.30 -4.69
N ALA A 139 -6.84 12.33 -5.47
CA ALA A 139 -8.06 13.11 -5.23
C ALA A 139 -9.35 12.28 -5.42
N SER A 140 -9.28 11.18 -6.19
CA SER A 140 -10.40 10.27 -6.46
C SER A 140 -10.62 9.20 -5.39
N SER A 141 -9.76 9.14 -4.37
CA SER A 141 -9.85 8.18 -3.26
C SER A 141 -10.04 8.91 -1.92
N SER A 142 -10.00 8.13 -0.83
CA SER A 142 -10.14 8.62 0.54
C SER A 142 -11.48 9.32 0.76
N SER A 143 -12.59 8.81 0.22
CA SER A 143 -13.90 9.49 0.28
C SER A 143 -14.26 9.95 1.69
N PRO A 144 -15.11 10.98 1.86
CA PRO A 144 -15.58 11.39 3.18
C PRO A 144 -16.15 10.23 4.01
N ALA A 145 -16.84 9.28 3.37
CA ALA A 145 -17.36 8.09 4.02
C ALA A 145 -16.23 7.17 4.55
N LEU A 146 -15.20 6.92 3.74
CA LEU A 146 -14.02 6.16 4.19
C LEU A 146 -13.32 6.84 5.35
N VAL A 147 -13.05 8.15 5.26
CA VAL A 147 -12.37 8.89 6.32
C VAL A 147 -13.16 8.85 7.63
N ALA A 148 -14.48 9.03 7.54
CA ALA A 148 -15.37 8.99 8.70
C ALA A 148 -15.48 7.60 9.34
N ALA A 149 -15.56 6.54 8.54
CA ALA A 149 -15.64 5.16 9.02
C ALA A 149 -14.30 4.68 9.62
N ALA A 150 -13.19 4.98 8.94
CA ALA A 150 -11.86 4.52 9.35
C ALA A 150 -11.42 5.12 10.69
N ARG A 151 -11.72 6.41 10.96
CA ARG A 151 -11.30 7.13 12.18
C ARG A 151 -9.80 7.00 12.51
N ALA A 152 -8.98 6.87 11.47
CA ALA A 152 -7.55 6.61 11.60
C ALA A 152 -6.80 7.77 12.25
N SER A 153 -5.93 7.47 13.20
CA SER A 153 -5.01 8.45 13.79
C SER A 153 -3.76 8.66 12.91
N HIS A 154 -3.40 7.68 12.09
CA HIS A 154 -2.26 7.78 11.17
C HIS A 154 -2.63 7.35 9.75
N VAL A 155 -2.18 8.14 8.78
CA VAL A 155 -2.36 7.85 7.35
C VAL A 155 -1.01 7.95 6.66
N ILE A 156 -0.64 6.93 5.89
CA ILE A 156 0.65 6.89 5.19
C ILE A 156 0.40 7.03 3.69
N ALA A 157 0.80 8.16 3.13
CA ALA A 157 0.79 8.40 1.69
C ALA A 157 2.10 7.91 1.06
N GLN A 158 1.97 6.88 0.24
CA GLN A 158 3.06 6.31 -0.56
C GLN A 158 3.32 7.26 -1.73
N ALA A 159 4.30 8.14 -1.58
CA ALA A 159 4.58 9.20 -2.54
C ALA A 159 6.02 9.12 -3.03
N GLY A 160 6.21 9.41 -4.32
CA GLY A 160 7.52 9.61 -4.93
C GLY A 160 7.85 11.10 -5.02
N ARG A 161 9.05 11.49 -4.59
CA ARG A 161 9.51 12.92 -4.54
C ARG A 161 9.37 13.67 -5.86
N PHE A 162 9.48 12.96 -6.98
CA PHE A 162 9.37 13.52 -8.34
C PHE A 162 8.26 12.83 -9.15
N SER A 163 7.21 12.37 -8.46
CA SER A 163 6.06 11.76 -9.11
C SER A 163 5.32 12.78 -9.97
N ARG A 164 5.23 12.52 -11.27
CA ARG A 164 4.43 13.33 -12.23
C ARG A 164 2.93 13.26 -11.99
N PHE A 165 2.46 12.32 -11.16
CA PHE A 165 1.03 12.13 -10.88
C PHE A 165 0.47 13.17 -9.88
N GLY A 166 1.33 13.92 -9.19
CA GLY A 166 0.89 14.93 -8.23
C GLY A 166 0.25 14.35 -6.97
N HIS A 167 0.62 13.13 -6.59
CA HIS A 167 0.15 12.46 -5.37
C HIS A 167 1.13 12.65 -4.20
N PRO A 168 0.63 12.81 -2.96
CA PRO A 168 -0.79 12.84 -2.59
C PRO A 168 -1.45 14.17 -2.95
N ALA A 169 -2.72 14.13 -3.35
CA ALA A 169 -3.48 15.32 -3.66
C ALA A 169 -3.81 16.11 -2.37
N ALA A 170 -3.62 17.43 -2.39
CA ALA A 170 -3.84 18.28 -1.22
C ALA A 170 -5.28 18.18 -0.65
N ALA A 171 -6.28 17.90 -1.50
CA ALA A 171 -7.65 17.69 -1.06
C ALA A 171 -7.82 16.40 -0.22
N ALA A 172 -7.14 15.32 -0.59
CA ALA A 172 -7.17 14.06 0.15
C ALA A 172 -6.44 14.20 1.50
N VAL A 173 -5.25 14.82 1.49
CA VAL A 173 -4.46 15.11 2.71
C VAL A 173 -5.28 15.93 3.71
N ARG A 174 -5.84 17.07 3.26
CA ARG A 174 -6.66 17.92 4.14
C ARG A 174 -7.92 17.25 4.67
N ARG A 175 -8.41 16.21 4.00
CA ARG A 175 -9.59 15.46 4.47
C ARG A 175 -9.22 14.59 5.67
N TRP A 176 -8.09 13.89 5.58
CA TRP A 176 -7.53 13.11 6.68
C TRP A 176 -7.12 14.00 7.87
N GLU A 177 -6.41 15.10 7.62
CA GLU A 177 -6.00 16.03 8.69
C GLU A 177 -7.19 16.65 9.42
N ARG A 178 -8.25 17.02 8.70
CA ARG A 178 -9.49 17.53 9.32
C ARG A 178 -10.24 16.49 10.15
N ALA A 179 -10.01 15.21 9.89
CA ALA A 179 -10.53 14.13 10.71
C ALA A 179 -9.62 13.79 11.91
N GLY A 180 -8.54 14.55 12.11
CA GLY A 180 -7.60 14.38 13.23
C GLY A 180 -6.44 13.44 12.95
N ALA A 181 -6.26 12.98 11.71
CA ALA A 181 -5.18 12.07 11.36
C ALA A 181 -3.85 12.82 11.15
N THR A 182 -2.75 12.21 11.59
CA THR A 182 -1.40 12.59 11.15
C THR A 182 -1.12 11.95 9.79
N VAL A 183 -0.82 12.76 8.78
CA VAL A 183 -0.48 12.28 7.44
C VAL A 183 1.03 12.23 7.25
N TRP A 184 1.54 11.01 7.06
CA TRP A 184 2.94 10.72 6.74
C TRP A 184 3.12 10.59 5.23
N ARG A 185 4.29 10.98 4.75
CA ARG A 185 4.60 11.06 3.32
C ARG A 185 5.95 10.44 3.03
N THR A 186 6.00 9.35 2.29
CA THR A 186 7.29 8.64 2.08
C THR A 186 8.32 9.44 1.30
N ASP A 187 7.89 10.41 0.49
CA ASP A 187 8.79 11.33 -0.22
C ASP A 187 9.46 12.37 0.69
N ARG A 188 8.82 12.71 1.82
CA ARG A 188 9.32 13.66 2.82
C ARG A 188 9.95 12.98 4.02
N ASP A 189 9.28 11.95 4.53
CA ASP A 189 9.53 11.32 5.82
C ASP A 189 10.39 10.04 5.69
N GLY A 190 10.56 9.52 4.47
CA GLY A 190 11.29 8.27 4.21
C GLY A 190 10.44 7.04 4.53
N ALA A 191 11.07 5.94 4.94
CA ALA A 191 10.34 4.77 5.42
C ALA A 191 9.59 5.13 6.71
N VAL A 192 8.30 4.83 6.76
CA VAL A 192 7.46 5.01 7.95
C VAL A 192 7.29 3.64 8.59
N VAL A 193 7.66 3.54 9.86
CA VAL A 193 7.59 2.30 10.64
C VAL A 193 6.46 2.44 11.64
N VAL A 194 5.55 1.47 11.66
CA VAL A 194 4.46 1.39 12.63
C VAL A 194 4.62 0.14 13.45
N GLU A 195 4.73 0.30 14.77
CA GLU A 195 4.88 -0.78 15.73
C GLU A 195 3.63 -0.87 16.59
N SER A 196 2.99 -2.03 16.56
CA SER A 196 1.78 -2.32 17.33
C SER A 196 2.15 -3.13 18.58
N GLY A 197 2.13 -2.48 19.75
CA GLY A 197 2.35 -3.12 21.05
C GLY A 197 1.25 -2.74 22.04
N LYS A 198 1.62 -2.47 23.31
CA LYS A 198 0.68 -1.87 24.30
C LYS A 198 0.15 -0.51 23.87
N SER A 199 0.91 0.19 23.04
CA SER A 199 0.58 1.45 22.38
C SER A 199 0.99 1.35 20.93
N LEU A 200 0.35 2.11 20.04
CA LEU A 200 0.82 2.31 18.68
C LEU A 200 1.98 3.32 18.67
N GLN A 201 3.12 2.92 18.13
CA GLN A 201 4.27 3.79 17.92
C GLN A 201 4.48 3.99 16.42
N VAL A 202 4.69 5.23 15.99
CA VAL A 202 4.92 5.56 14.58
C VAL A 202 6.17 6.42 14.48
N SER A 203 7.12 5.99 13.67
CA SER A 203 8.37 6.70 13.41
C SER A 203 8.67 6.79 11.92
N ALA A 204 9.54 7.72 11.55
CA ALA A 204 9.91 7.97 10.16
C ALA A 204 11.43 8.07 10.01
N TRP A 205 11.99 7.39 9.01
CA TRP A 205 13.44 7.25 8.86
C TRP A 205 14.19 8.57 8.73
N ARG A 206 13.61 9.58 8.06
CA ARG A 206 14.24 10.91 7.92
C ARG A 206 14.10 11.79 9.16
N GLN A 207 13.27 11.39 10.13
CA GLN A 207 13.09 12.12 11.40
C GLN A 207 13.91 11.50 12.54
N ILE A 208 14.32 10.24 12.40
CA ILE A 208 15.32 9.63 13.27
C ILE A 208 16.63 10.36 13.00
N ARG A 209 17.06 11.20 13.95
CA ARG A 209 18.39 11.81 13.90
C ARG A 209 19.40 10.67 13.79
N TRP A 210 20.08 10.59 12.66
CA TRP A 210 21.23 9.72 12.49
C TRP A 210 22.36 10.33 13.32
N ASP A 211 22.61 9.77 14.50
CA ASP A 211 23.70 10.11 15.42
C ASP A 211 25.09 9.70 14.88
N GLY A 212 25.18 9.19 13.65
CA GLY A 212 26.42 8.70 13.04
C GLY A 212 27.10 9.60 12.01
N PHE A 213 26.55 10.76 11.64
CA PHE A 213 27.28 11.78 10.85
C PHE A 213 26.82 13.18 11.26
N PRO A 214 27.66 13.99 11.95
CA PRO A 214 27.37 15.41 12.08
C PRO A 214 27.32 16.02 10.68
N LEU A 215 26.19 16.64 10.35
CA LEU A 215 26.16 17.61 9.25
C LEU A 215 27.13 18.70 9.67
N THR A 216 28.33 18.72 9.08
CA THR A 216 29.20 19.88 9.17
C THR A 216 28.40 21.06 8.65
N GLU A 217 28.16 22.05 9.51
CA GLU A 217 27.57 23.32 9.13
C GLU A 217 28.31 23.81 7.88
N ALA A 218 27.56 24.00 6.79
CA ALA A 218 28.09 24.67 5.62
C ALA A 218 28.51 26.07 6.07
N GLY A 219 29.81 26.29 6.12
CA GLY A 219 30.40 27.58 6.47
C GLY A 219 29.77 28.69 5.64
N SER A 220 29.32 29.72 6.33
CA SER A 220 28.89 31.00 5.78
C SER A 220 29.93 31.48 4.75
N PRO A 221 29.52 31.95 3.55
CA PRO A 221 30.46 32.60 2.66
C PRO A 221 30.95 33.89 3.33
N GLN A 222 32.23 33.92 3.64
CA GLN A 222 32.95 35.12 4.05
C GLN A 222 32.95 36.07 2.84
N GLN A 223 32.40 37.27 3.04
CA GLN A 223 32.54 38.38 2.10
C GLN A 223 33.97 38.90 2.22
N ASP A 224 34.68 38.93 1.10
CA ASP A 224 35.76 39.87 0.78
C ASP A 224 35.66 40.23 -0.71
#